data_AF-A0A6B2XHS6-F1
#
_entry.id   AF-A0A6B2XHS6-F1
#
_cell.length_a   1.000
_cell.length_b   1.000
_cell.length_c   1.000
_cell.angle_alpha   90.00
_cell.angle_beta   90.00
_cell.angle_gamma   90.00
#
_symmetry.space_group_name_H-M   'P 1'
#
loop_
_entity.id
_entity.type
_entity.pdbx_description
1 polymer ?
#
loop_
_entity_poly.entity_id
_entity_poly.type
_entity_poly.pdbx_seq_one_letter_code
_entity_poly.pdbx_strand_id
1 'polypeptide(L)'
;MCGLRTRYPTDLFDLEWEILRPLVPAVKPGGRPAKHTRREIINALAYWLRAGCAWRLLPHDLPPWQTVYHYWRRWQQEGVWERMLTMLRERERVQLGRDPTPSAAIVDSQSVRASERGGLHGYDGGKKVSGIKRHLLVDTRGTVLVTCASPASVGDRDGAAVLFAQAADAFPRLRHVWADQGYRGADFHAWAREATGITVQVVQRRDGGFRSTWAKVGTPPPEVPLFAVVPRRWVVERTFAWLGRCRRLSKDYEYLRVCSENAIYLTMAMLLVRRLARSTR
;
A
#
# COMPACT_ATOMS: atom_id res chain seq x y z
N MET A 1 16.94 8.48 -29.87
CA MET A 1 17.24 9.84 -29.37
C MET A 1 16.35 10.13 -28.18
N CYS A 2 16.87 9.98 -26.96
CA CYS A 2 16.22 10.52 -25.77
C CYS A 2 16.52 12.02 -25.79
N GLY A 3 15.60 12.83 -26.30
CA GLY A 3 15.71 14.28 -26.14
C GLY A 3 15.83 14.58 -24.64
N LEU A 4 16.75 15.46 -24.28
CA LEU A 4 16.95 15.96 -22.92
C LEU A 4 15.68 16.70 -22.47
N ARG A 5 14.64 15.96 -22.08
CA ARG A 5 13.49 16.56 -21.41
C ARG A 5 13.94 17.03 -20.04
N THR A 6 13.39 18.15 -19.61
CA THR A 6 13.59 18.62 -18.24
C THR A 6 13.06 17.56 -17.28
N ARG A 7 13.90 17.18 -16.32
CA ARG A 7 13.58 16.12 -15.38
C ARG A 7 12.43 16.55 -14.47
N TYR A 8 11.47 15.66 -14.23
CA TYR A 8 10.45 15.87 -13.21
C TYR A 8 10.99 15.54 -11.81
N PRO A 9 10.48 16.16 -10.73
CA PRO A 9 10.81 15.77 -9.36
C PRO A 9 10.51 14.29 -9.02
N THR A 10 9.66 13.64 -9.81
CA THR A 10 9.30 12.22 -9.69
C THR A 10 10.30 11.28 -10.32
N ASP A 11 11.12 11.76 -11.25
CA ASP A 11 12.06 10.93 -12.01
C ASP A 11 13.13 10.37 -11.08
N LEU A 12 13.65 9.19 -11.42
CA LEU A 12 14.70 8.53 -10.68
C LEU A 12 16.05 9.22 -10.89
N PHE A 13 16.82 9.40 -9.82
CA PHE A 13 18.26 9.66 -9.90
C PHE A 13 19.02 8.39 -10.34
N ASP A 14 20.30 8.52 -10.70
CA ASP A 14 21.10 7.38 -11.19
C ASP A 14 21.26 6.29 -10.13
N LEU A 15 21.58 6.65 -8.89
CA LEU A 15 21.66 5.68 -7.78
C LEU A 15 20.32 4.96 -7.53
N GLU A 16 19.21 5.69 -7.64
CA GLU A 16 17.87 5.12 -7.50
C GLU A 16 17.57 4.14 -8.65
N TRP A 17 17.98 4.50 -9.87
CA TRP A 17 17.86 3.62 -11.03
C TRP A 17 18.75 2.39 -10.93
N GLU A 18 19.98 2.48 -10.45
CA GLU A 18 20.86 1.31 -10.29
C GLU A 18 20.29 0.30 -9.29
N ILE A 19 19.61 0.76 -8.24
CA ILE A 19 18.89 -0.12 -7.31
C ILE A 19 17.69 -0.80 -8.00
N LEU A 20 16.96 -0.06 -8.81
CA LEU A 20 15.70 -0.53 -9.41
C LEU A 20 15.88 -1.36 -10.69
N ARG A 21 16.89 -1.03 -11.51
CA ARG A 21 17.19 -1.63 -12.82
C ARG A 21 17.14 -3.15 -12.82
N PRO A 22 17.81 -3.88 -11.89
CA PRO A 22 17.78 -5.34 -11.89
C PRO A 22 16.39 -5.94 -11.56
N LEU A 23 15.49 -5.15 -10.96
CA LEU A 23 14.13 -5.57 -10.62
C LEU A 23 13.11 -5.30 -11.73
N VAL A 24 13.51 -4.57 -12.78
CA VAL A 24 12.64 -4.24 -13.91
C VAL A 24 12.87 -5.25 -15.04
N PRO A 25 11.81 -5.86 -15.61
CA PRO A 25 11.96 -6.84 -16.68
C PRO A 25 12.78 -6.32 -17.87
N ALA A 26 13.81 -7.08 -18.22
CA ALA A 26 14.69 -6.78 -19.33
C ALA A 26 13.93 -6.75 -20.67
N VAL A 27 14.53 -6.09 -21.66
CA VAL A 27 14.02 -6.14 -23.04
C VAL A 27 14.25 -7.57 -23.55
N LYS A 28 13.19 -8.22 -24.05
CA LYS A 28 13.31 -9.55 -24.66
C LYS A 28 14.22 -9.45 -25.89
N PRO A 29 15.11 -10.44 -26.13
CA PRO A 29 15.88 -10.50 -27.36
C PRO A 29 14.95 -10.74 -28.56
N GLY A 30 15.25 -10.11 -29.69
CA GLY A 30 14.44 -10.19 -30.91
C GLY A 30 13.28 -9.19 -30.97
N GLY A 31 12.87 -8.84 -32.18
CA GLY A 31 11.78 -7.90 -32.46
C GLY A 31 12.23 -6.43 -32.60
N ARG A 32 11.25 -5.53 -32.74
CA ARG A 32 11.50 -4.09 -32.92
C ARG A 32 12.16 -3.50 -31.67
N PRO A 33 13.31 -2.80 -31.79
CA PRO A 33 13.97 -2.16 -30.66
C PRO A 33 13.03 -1.24 -29.90
N ALA A 34 13.05 -1.33 -28.57
CA ALA A 34 12.24 -0.47 -27.72
C ALA A 34 12.68 1.00 -27.88
N LYS A 35 11.76 1.87 -28.31
CA LYS A 35 12.01 3.30 -28.50
C LYS A 35 12.31 4.03 -27.18
N HIS A 36 11.68 3.59 -26.09
CA HIS A 36 11.79 4.20 -24.77
C HIS A 36 12.49 3.25 -23.80
N THR A 37 13.42 3.78 -23.01
CA THR A 37 14.14 3.01 -22.00
C THR A 37 13.19 2.58 -20.87
N ARG A 38 13.52 1.50 -20.17
CA ARG A 38 12.76 1.05 -19.00
C ARG A 38 12.70 2.10 -17.89
N ARG A 39 13.77 2.87 -17.72
CA ARG A 39 13.83 4.01 -16.79
C ARG A 39 12.78 5.05 -17.13
N GLU A 40 12.64 5.42 -18.41
CA GLU A 40 11.63 6.40 -18.83
C GLU A 40 10.20 5.90 -18.66
N ILE A 41 9.94 4.61 -18.82
CA ILE A 41 8.64 4.01 -18.49
C ILE A 41 8.35 4.14 -17.00
N ILE A 42 9.32 3.82 -16.13
CA ILE A 42 9.14 3.97 -14.68
C ILE A 42 8.99 5.43 -14.27
N ASN A 43 9.77 6.35 -14.85
CA ASN A 43 9.65 7.79 -14.63
C ASN A 43 8.24 8.29 -14.97
N ALA A 44 7.69 7.87 -16.11
CA ALA A 44 6.32 8.19 -16.50
C ALA A 44 5.27 7.63 -15.53
N LEU A 45 5.45 6.40 -15.04
CA LEU A 45 4.56 5.81 -14.04
C LEU A 45 4.66 6.51 -12.68
N ALA A 46 5.86 6.90 -12.26
CA ALA A 46 6.08 7.67 -11.05
C ALA A 46 5.41 9.04 -11.13
N TYR A 47 5.50 9.70 -12.30
CA TYR A 47 4.75 10.93 -12.58
C TYR A 47 3.24 10.69 -12.50
N TRP A 48 2.74 9.68 -13.21
CA TRP A 48 1.31 9.33 -13.24
C TRP A 48 0.74 9.07 -11.83
N LEU A 49 1.47 8.31 -10.99
CA LEU A 49 1.07 8.07 -9.60
C LEU A 49 1.03 9.36 -8.78
N ARG A 50 2.07 10.20 -8.90
CA ARG A 50 2.22 11.42 -8.11
C ARG A 50 1.20 12.48 -8.51
N ALA A 51 1.07 12.73 -9.82
CA ALA A 51 0.18 13.74 -10.39
C ALA A 51 -1.28 13.29 -10.38
N GLY A 52 -1.55 11.98 -10.50
CA GLY A 52 -2.89 11.40 -10.53
C GLY A 52 -3.66 11.68 -11.82
N CYS A 53 -2.97 12.05 -12.91
CA CYS A 53 -3.62 12.42 -14.17
C CYS A 53 -4.30 11.23 -14.87
N ALA A 54 -5.28 11.52 -15.72
CA ALA A 54 -5.81 10.52 -16.65
C ALA A 54 -4.71 10.11 -17.65
N TRP A 55 -4.77 8.88 -18.16
CA TRP A 55 -3.75 8.35 -19.08
C TRP A 55 -3.52 9.25 -20.30
N ARG A 56 -4.59 9.73 -20.94
CA ARG A 56 -4.51 10.62 -22.12
C ARG A 56 -3.93 12.00 -21.84
N LEU A 57 -3.81 12.37 -20.55
CA LEU A 57 -3.22 13.63 -20.09
C LEU A 57 -1.79 13.47 -19.59
N LEU A 58 -1.15 12.33 -19.84
CA LEU A 58 0.28 12.18 -19.58
C LEU A 58 1.06 13.20 -20.44
N PRO A 59 2.01 13.94 -19.85
CA PRO A 59 2.82 14.93 -20.58
C PRO A 59 3.43 14.40 -21.88
N HIS A 60 3.48 15.25 -22.90
CA HIS A 60 3.94 14.87 -24.25
C HIS A 60 5.44 14.60 -24.36
N ASP A 61 6.23 15.09 -23.41
CA ASP A 61 7.67 14.84 -23.30
C ASP A 61 8.00 13.51 -22.61
N LEU A 62 7.04 12.90 -21.90
CA LEU A 62 7.13 11.51 -21.42
C LEU A 62 6.80 10.51 -22.54
N PRO A 63 7.19 9.22 -22.41
CA PRO A 63 6.77 8.18 -23.34
C PRO A 63 5.24 8.19 -23.55
N PRO A 64 4.75 7.93 -24.78
CA PRO A 64 3.32 7.97 -25.08
C PRO A 64 2.50 7.09 -24.13
N TRP A 65 1.36 7.60 -23.67
CA TRP A 65 0.56 6.96 -22.63
C TRP A 65 0.19 5.51 -22.97
N GLN A 66 -0.02 5.17 -24.24
CA GLN A 66 -0.31 3.81 -24.69
C GLN A 66 0.85 2.85 -24.36
N THR A 67 2.08 3.33 -24.56
CA THR A 67 3.30 2.55 -24.27
C THR A 67 3.46 2.38 -22.77
N VAL A 68 3.25 3.45 -22.00
CA VAL A 68 3.34 3.43 -20.53
C VAL A 68 2.28 2.49 -19.95
N TYR A 69 1.03 2.61 -20.42
CA TYR A 69 -0.07 1.74 -20.01
C TYR A 69 0.15 0.28 -20.40
N HIS A 70 0.71 0.00 -21.59
CA HIS A 70 1.08 -1.35 -22.00
C HIS A 70 2.01 -2.01 -20.98
N TYR A 71 3.10 -1.33 -20.60
CA TYR A 71 4.03 -1.86 -19.59
C TYR A 71 3.40 -1.95 -18.21
N TRP A 72 2.62 -0.94 -17.79
CA TRP A 72 1.87 -0.97 -16.54
C TRP A 72 1.04 -2.25 -16.41
N ARG A 73 0.18 -2.50 -17.40
CA ARG A 73 -0.72 -3.65 -17.42
C ARG A 73 0.03 -4.97 -17.52
N ARG A 74 1.04 -5.03 -18.39
CA ARG A 74 1.85 -6.24 -18.58
C ARG A 74 2.58 -6.64 -17.31
N TRP A 75 3.28 -5.70 -16.68
CA TRP A 75 4.05 -5.94 -15.46
C TRP A 75 3.15 -6.21 -14.25
N GLN A 76 1.94 -5.65 -14.23
CA GLN A 76 0.91 -6.05 -13.29
C GLN A 76 0.52 -7.52 -13.47
N GLN A 77 0.19 -7.96 -14.69
CA GLN A 77 -0.19 -9.35 -14.97
C GLN A 77 0.96 -10.32 -14.69
N GLU A 78 2.19 -9.89 -14.92
CA GLU A 78 3.40 -10.65 -14.61
C GLU A 78 3.79 -10.61 -13.12
N GLY A 79 3.08 -9.86 -12.25
CA GLY A 79 3.35 -9.77 -10.80
C GLY A 79 4.63 -8.99 -10.42
N VAL A 80 5.14 -8.15 -11.32
CA VAL A 80 6.43 -7.45 -11.19
C VAL A 80 6.42 -6.46 -10.02
N TRP A 81 5.31 -5.72 -9.83
CA TRP A 81 5.25 -4.65 -8.84
C TRP A 81 5.36 -5.15 -7.40
N GLU A 82 4.69 -6.27 -7.11
CA GLU A 82 4.74 -6.93 -5.81
C GLU A 82 6.12 -7.54 -5.53
N ARG A 83 6.71 -8.23 -6.52
CA ARG A 83 8.08 -8.76 -6.40
C ARG A 83 9.10 -7.64 -6.19
N MET A 84 8.96 -6.54 -6.93
CA MET A 84 9.82 -5.36 -6.78
C MET A 84 9.75 -4.80 -5.35
N LEU A 85 8.54 -4.61 -4.80
CA LEU A 85 8.38 -4.18 -3.41
C LEU A 85 9.02 -5.17 -2.43
N THR A 86 8.83 -6.47 -2.65
CA THR A 86 9.39 -7.52 -1.79
C THR A 86 10.91 -7.46 -1.72
N MET A 87 11.59 -7.43 -2.87
CA MET A 87 13.05 -7.34 -2.93
C MET A 87 13.59 -6.06 -2.28
N LEU A 88 12.92 -4.92 -2.50
CA LEU A 88 13.32 -3.64 -1.90
C LEU A 88 13.11 -3.63 -0.38
N ARG A 89 12.00 -4.22 0.10
CA ARG A 89 11.69 -4.34 1.52
C ARG A 89 12.73 -5.19 2.24
N GLU A 90 13.05 -6.36 1.70
CA GLU A 90 14.05 -7.25 2.30
C GLU A 90 15.42 -6.56 2.39
N ARG A 91 15.83 -5.88 1.32
CA ARG A 91 17.07 -5.10 1.30
C ARG A 91 17.08 -3.98 2.35
N GLU A 92 16.01 -3.19 2.47
CA GLU A 92 15.92 -2.13 3.50
C GLU A 92 15.99 -2.72 4.91
N ARG A 93 15.33 -3.87 5.14
CA ARG A 93 15.32 -4.52 6.45
C ARG A 93 16.70 -5.03 6.85
N VAL A 94 17.40 -5.71 5.95
CA VAL A 94 18.78 -6.18 6.20
C VAL A 94 19.72 -5.01 6.45
N GLN A 95 19.63 -3.92 5.68
CA GLN A 95 20.44 -2.72 5.91
C GLN A 95 20.22 -2.10 7.30
N LEU A 96 19.02 -2.28 7.87
CA LEU A 96 18.67 -1.81 9.21
C LEU A 96 18.97 -2.83 10.32
N GLY A 97 19.76 -3.88 10.03
CA GLY A 97 20.09 -4.92 11.00
C GLY A 97 18.90 -5.78 11.42
N ARG A 98 17.91 -5.92 10.54
CA ARG A 98 16.71 -6.73 10.77
C ARG A 98 16.68 -7.91 9.81
N ASP A 99 15.93 -8.91 10.21
CA ASP A 99 15.61 -10.02 9.33
C ASP A 99 14.84 -9.58 8.08
N PRO A 100 15.11 -10.20 6.91
CA PRO A 100 14.52 -9.83 5.63
C PRO A 100 12.98 -9.93 5.66
N THR A 101 12.44 -10.95 6.33
CA THR A 101 10.99 -11.10 6.56
C THR A 101 10.62 -10.76 8.01
N PRO A 102 9.49 -10.07 8.26
CA PRO A 102 9.08 -9.67 9.60
C PRO A 102 8.44 -10.80 10.39
N SER A 103 8.59 -10.75 11.72
CA SER A 103 7.85 -11.62 12.65
C SER A 103 6.54 -11.02 13.16
N ALA A 104 6.36 -9.71 13.00
CA ALA A 104 5.17 -9.01 13.42
C ALA A 104 4.76 -7.90 12.43
N ALA A 105 3.46 -7.66 12.33
CA ALA A 105 2.86 -6.70 11.41
C ALA A 105 1.71 -5.91 12.07
N ILE A 106 1.21 -4.90 11.36
CA ILE A 106 0.06 -4.09 11.76
C ILE A 106 -0.94 -4.16 10.61
N VAL A 107 -2.22 -4.37 10.93
CA VAL A 107 -3.32 -4.38 9.96
C VAL A 107 -4.27 -3.22 10.21
N ASP A 108 -4.67 -2.55 9.14
CA ASP A 108 -5.73 -1.54 9.15
C ASP A 108 -6.34 -1.36 7.75
N SER A 109 -7.48 -0.70 7.68
CA SER A 109 -8.23 -0.47 6.45
C SER A 109 -8.54 1.02 6.23
N GLN A 110 -8.44 1.45 4.97
CA GLN A 110 -8.83 2.79 4.54
C GLN A 110 -9.95 2.72 3.51
N SER A 111 -11.10 3.32 3.83
CA SER A 111 -12.18 3.50 2.87
C SER A 111 -11.90 4.74 2.03
N VAL A 112 -11.94 4.58 0.70
CA VAL A 112 -11.62 5.61 -0.27
C VAL A 112 -12.80 5.73 -1.24
N ARG A 113 -13.21 6.97 -1.54
CA ARG A 113 -14.28 7.19 -2.52
C ARG A 113 -13.88 6.62 -3.88
N ALA A 114 -14.81 5.97 -4.57
CA ALA A 114 -14.58 5.55 -5.95
C ALA A 114 -15.18 6.57 -6.91
N SER A 115 -14.68 6.62 -8.15
CA SER A 115 -15.34 7.36 -9.23
C SER A 115 -16.67 6.70 -9.62
N GLU A 116 -17.55 7.43 -10.31
CA GLU A 116 -18.84 6.92 -10.81
C GLU A 116 -18.70 5.82 -11.87
N ARG A 117 -17.48 5.59 -12.39
CA ARG A 117 -17.23 4.43 -13.24
C ARG A 117 -17.55 3.17 -12.45
N GLY A 118 -18.33 2.27 -13.07
CA GLY A 118 -18.58 0.93 -12.54
C GLY A 118 -17.28 0.18 -12.23
N GLY A 119 -17.39 -0.95 -11.53
CA GLY A 119 -16.25 -1.71 -11.02
C GLY A 119 -16.48 -2.11 -9.56
N LEU A 120 -15.38 -2.29 -8.81
CA LEU A 120 -15.45 -2.63 -7.39
C LEU A 120 -16.05 -1.46 -6.58
N HIS A 121 -17.22 -1.66 -5.97
CA HIS A 121 -17.92 -0.57 -5.29
C HIS A 121 -18.79 -1.07 -4.12
N GLY A 122 -18.82 -0.33 -3.02
CA GLY A 122 -19.71 -0.54 -1.88
C GLY A 122 -19.85 0.72 -1.03
N TYR A 123 -20.74 0.69 -0.03
CA TYR A 123 -20.94 1.79 0.90
C TYR A 123 -20.52 1.41 2.32
N ASP A 124 -19.59 2.18 2.88
CA ASP A 124 -19.17 2.10 4.27
C ASP A 124 -20.07 3.03 5.10
N GLY A 125 -21.02 2.45 5.83
CA GLY A 125 -21.94 3.22 6.68
C GLY A 125 -21.28 3.93 7.86
N GLY A 126 -20.17 3.37 8.39
CA GLY A 126 -19.44 3.95 9.51
C GLY A 126 -18.65 5.19 9.11
N LYS A 127 -18.01 5.15 7.93
CA LYS A 127 -17.24 6.28 7.39
C LYS A 127 -18.06 7.17 6.43
N LYS A 128 -19.27 6.75 6.07
CA LYS A 128 -20.14 7.38 5.05
C LYS A 128 -19.40 7.55 3.71
N VAL A 129 -18.67 6.50 3.31
CA VAL A 129 -17.86 6.49 2.08
C VAL A 129 -18.45 5.50 1.08
N SER A 130 -18.83 6.02 -0.09
CA SER A 130 -19.18 5.23 -1.27
C SER A 130 -17.91 5.00 -2.11
N GLY A 131 -17.46 3.76 -2.20
CA GLY A 131 -16.25 3.40 -2.95
C GLY A 131 -15.67 2.04 -2.59
N ILE A 132 -14.36 2.00 -2.39
CA ILE A 132 -13.62 0.80 -2.01
C ILE A 132 -13.01 0.94 -0.63
N LYS A 133 -12.59 -0.18 -0.05
CA LYS A 133 -11.77 -0.24 1.14
C LYS A 133 -10.45 -0.94 0.80
N ARG A 134 -9.35 -0.31 1.20
CA ARG A 134 -7.98 -0.80 1.02
C ARG A 134 -7.50 -1.35 2.35
N HIS A 135 -7.31 -2.65 2.42
CA HIS A 135 -6.78 -3.34 3.59
C HIS A 135 -5.28 -3.48 3.41
N LEU A 136 -4.51 -3.01 4.39
CA LEU A 136 -3.05 -3.10 4.37
C LEU A 136 -2.57 -3.94 5.55
N LEU A 137 -1.67 -4.87 5.25
CA LEU A 137 -0.79 -5.48 6.23
C LEU A 137 0.60 -4.88 6.07
N VAL A 138 1.11 -4.21 7.10
CA VAL A 138 2.42 -3.53 7.05
C VAL A 138 3.35 -4.07 8.13
N ASP A 139 4.65 -4.06 7.88
CA ASP A 139 5.62 -4.38 8.93
C ASP A 139 5.72 -3.27 9.98
N THR A 140 6.55 -3.49 11.00
CA THR A 140 6.76 -2.51 12.09
C THR A 140 7.39 -1.17 11.66
N ARG A 141 7.83 -1.04 10.40
CA ARG A 141 8.28 0.23 9.80
C ARG A 141 7.20 0.90 8.96
N GLY A 142 6.12 0.20 8.64
CA GLY A 142 5.05 0.66 7.76
C GLY A 142 5.26 0.30 6.30
N THR A 143 6.16 -0.65 6.01
CA THR A 143 6.33 -1.17 4.65
C THR A 143 5.26 -2.22 4.38
N VAL A 144 4.53 -2.07 3.27
CA VAL A 144 3.45 -2.99 2.89
C VAL A 144 4.01 -4.40 2.65
N LEU A 145 3.38 -5.38 3.28
CA LEU A 145 3.61 -6.81 3.09
C LEU A 145 2.64 -7.35 2.06
N VAL A 146 1.34 -7.09 2.29
CA VAL A 146 0.22 -7.54 1.48
C VAL A 146 -0.82 -6.41 1.46
N THR A 147 -1.49 -6.22 0.33
CA THR A 147 -2.66 -5.33 0.21
C THR A 147 -3.79 -6.05 -0.50
N CYS A 148 -5.02 -5.74 -0.10
CA CYS A 148 -6.24 -6.19 -0.75
C CYS A 148 -7.21 -5.02 -0.87
N ALA A 149 -7.84 -4.85 -2.03
CA ALA A 149 -8.95 -3.92 -2.20
C ALA A 149 -10.30 -4.66 -2.21
N SER A 150 -11.29 -4.14 -1.50
CA SER A 150 -12.64 -4.69 -1.43
C SER A 150 -13.68 -3.59 -1.68
N PRO A 151 -14.95 -3.92 -1.95
CA PRO A 151 -16.04 -2.96 -1.79
C PRO A 151 -15.99 -2.32 -0.39
N ALA A 152 -16.40 -1.06 -0.25
CA ALA A 152 -16.32 -0.37 1.04
C ALA A 152 -17.27 -0.95 2.11
N SER A 153 -18.30 -1.72 1.70
CA SER A 153 -19.22 -2.43 2.58
C SER A 153 -18.61 -3.67 3.24
N VAL A 154 -17.50 -4.20 2.73
CA VAL A 154 -16.84 -5.38 3.31
C VAL A 154 -16.23 -5.03 4.67
N GLY A 155 -16.42 -5.93 5.63
CA GLY A 155 -15.91 -5.77 6.99
C GLY A 155 -14.38 -5.82 7.05
N ASP A 156 -13.81 -5.17 8.07
CA ASP A 156 -12.36 -5.13 8.25
C ASP A 156 -11.77 -6.53 8.52
N ARG A 157 -12.51 -7.37 9.26
CA ARG A 157 -12.12 -8.76 9.55
C ARG A 157 -12.07 -9.63 8.29
N ASP A 158 -13.05 -9.48 7.39
CA ASP A 158 -13.09 -10.24 6.13
C ASP A 158 -11.91 -9.85 5.22
N GLY A 159 -11.59 -8.55 5.18
CA GLY A 159 -10.40 -8.05 4.48
C GLY A 159 -9.10 -8.58 5.11
N ALA A 160 -8.98 -8.56 6.43
CA ALA A 160 -7.83 -9.11 7.14
C ALA A 160 -7.67 -10.62 6.93
N ALA A 161 -8.76 -11.38 6.83
CA ALA A 161 -8.69 -12.82 6.55
C ALA A 161 -7.99 -13.09 5.20
N VAL A 162 -8.31 -12.31 4.15
CA VAL A 162 -7.61 -12.38 2.87
C VAL A 162 -6.13 -12.03 3.01
N LEU A 163 -5.82 -10.96 3.73
CA LEU A 163 -4.42 -10.55 3.96
C LEU A 163 -3.61 -11.61 4.72
N PHE A 164 -4.20 -12.24 5.74
CA PHE A 164 -3.51 -13.22 6.58
C PHE A 164 -3.27 -14.53 5.84
N ALA A 165 -4.24 -14.98 5.04
CA ALA A 165 -4.05 -16.16 4.18
C ALA A 165 -2.88 -15.95 3.21
N GLN A 166 -2.84 -14.81 2.51
CA GLN A 166 -1.74 -14.47 1.59
C GLN A 166 -0.41 -14.30 2.33
N ALA A 167 -0.43 -13.71 3.53
CA ALA A 167 0.77 -13.48 4.31
C ALA A 167 1.35 -14.76 4.93
N ALA A 168 0.52 -15.75 5.25
CA ALA A 168 0.97 -17.03 5.81
C ALA A 168 1.94 -17.75 4.85
N ASP A 169 1.59 -17.76 3.56
CA ASP A 169 2.40 -18.39 2.52
C ASP A 169 3.68 -17.59 2.23
N ALA A 170 3.56 -16.27 2.14
CA ALA A 170 4.68 -15.40 1.76
C ALA A 170 5.64 -15.06 2.91
N PHE A 171 5.18 -15.10 4.16
CA PHE A 171 5.93 -14.69 5.35
C PHE A 171 5.84 -15.72 6.49
N PRO A 172 6.54 -16.86 6.39
CA PRO A 172 6.47 -17.93 7.40
C PRO A 172 6.85 -17.50 8.83
N ARG A 173 7.60 -16.41 8.96
CA ARG A 173 8.01 -15.84 10.26
C ARG A 173 6.94 -15.00 10.92
N LEU A 174 5.93 -14.55 10.20
CA LEU A 174 4.90 -13.67 10.73
C LEU A 174 4.02 -14.45 11.71
N ARG A 175 4.06 -14.08 12.98
CA ARG A 175 3.31 -14.74 14.07
C ARG A 175 2.37 -13.81 14.82
N HIS A 176 2.53 -12.50 14.65
CA HIS A 176 1.80 -11.52 15.46
C HIS A 176 1.36 -10.31 14.64
N VAL A 177 0.10 -9.91 14.81
CA VAL A 177 -0.49 -8.74 14.17
C VAL A 177 -1.16 -7.84 15.19
N TRP A 178 -0.76 -6.57 15.22
CA TRP A 178 -1.51 -5.53 15.92
C TRP A 178 -2.63 -5.00 15.03
N ALA A 179 -3.81 -4.84 15.61
CA ALA A 179 -4.98 -4.33 14.93
C ALA A 179 -5.74 -3.35 15.83
N ASP A 180 -6.66 -2.59 15.25
CA ASP A 180 -7.54 -1.74 16.02
C ASP A 180 -8.83 -2.45 16.47
N GLN A 181 -9.73 -1.71 17.12
CA GLN A 181 -10.96 -2.27 17.69
C GLN A 181 -11.93 -2.85 16.65
N GLY A 182 -11.82 -2.47 15.37
CA GLY A 182 -12.62 -3.05 14.28
C GLY A 182 -12.33 -4.54 14.03
N TYR A 183 -11.21 -5.04 14.57
CA TYR A 183 -10.75 -6.43 14.41
C TYR A 183 -11.02 -7.30 15.65
N ARG A 184 -11.96 -6.91 16.51
CA ARG A 184 -12.42 -7.74 17.65
C ARG A 184 -13.26 -8.93 17.19
N GLY A 185 -13.15 -10.05 17.92
CA GLY A 185 -14.01 -11.22 17.76
C GLY A 185 -13.25 -12.51 18.02
N ALA A 186 -13.74 -13.34 18.95
CA ALA A 186 -13.09 -14.59 19.34
C ALA A 186 -12.93 -15.54 18.16
N ASP A 187 -13.99 -15.73 17.36
CA ASP A 187 -13.97 -16.63 16.20
C ASP A 187 -12.95 -16.19 15.15
N PHE A 188 -12.83 -14.89 14.91
CA PHE A 188 -11.81 -14.35 13.99
C PHE A 188 -10.39 -14.56 14.52
N HIS A 189 -10.17 -14.38 15.83
CA HIS A 189 -8.86 -14.61 16.44
C HIS A 189 -8.48 -16.09 16.45
N ALA A 190 -9.43 -16.98 16.74
CA ALA A 190 -9.26 -18.43 16.66
C ALA A 190 -8.91 -18.86 15.23
N TRP A 191 -9.73 -18.45 14.26
CA TRP A 191 -9.47 -18.71 12.84
C TRP A 191 -8.09 -18.21 12.40
N ALA A 192 -7.71 -16.97 12.74
CA ALA A 192 -6.41 -16.43 12.36
C ALA A 192 -5.26 -17.28 12.91
N ARG A 193 -5.37 -17.73 14.16
CA ARG A 193 -4.35 -18.57 14.78
C ARG A 193 -4.31 -19.97 14.16
N GLU A 194 -5.45 -20.61 13.96
CA GLU A 194 -5.56 -21.99 13.49
C GLU A 194 -5.20 -22.11 12.00
N ALA A 195 -5.74 -21.23 11.16
CA ALA A 195 -5.56 -21.30 9.72
C ALA A 195 -4.22 -20.74 9.23
N THR A 196 -3.65 -19.75 9.94
CA THR A 196 -2.47 -19.00 9.46
C THR A 196 -1.29 -18.97 10.44
N GLY A 197 -1.49 -19.43 11.68
CA GLY A 197 -0.48 -19.31 12.73
C GLY A 197 -0.27 -17.88 13.25
N ILE A 198 -1.13 -16.93 12.86
CA ILE A 198 -1.04 -15.51 13.23
C ILE A 198 -1.91 -15.23 14.44
N THR A 199 -1.33 -14.64 15.47
CA THR A 199 -2.07 -14.08 16.61
C THR A 199 -2.46 -12.62 16.36
N VAL A 200 -3.68 -12.25 16.74
CA VAL A 200 -4.18 -10.87 16.60
C VAL A 200 -4.27 -10.21 17.97
N GLN A 201 -3.53 -9.12 18.17
CA GLN A 201 -3.67 -8.27 19.34
C GLN A 201 -4.42 -6.99 18.97
N VAL A 202 -5.64 -6.86 19.47
CA VAL A 202 -6.42 -5.62 19.36
C VAL A 202 -5.88 -4.61 20.35
N VAL A 203 -5.27 -3.53 19.85
CA VAL A 203 -4.76 -2.44 20.68
C VAL A 203 -5.89 -1.46 20.96
N GLN A 204 -6.36 -1.46 22.20
CA GLN A 204 -7.44 -0.58 22.63
C GLN A 204 -6.90 0.82 22.95
N ARG A 205 -7.71 1.84 22.65
CA ARG A 205 -7.46 3.19 23.16
C ARG A 205 -7.78 3.23 24.65
N ARG A 206 -7.08 4.10 25.41
CA ARG A 206 -7.32 4.27 26.86
C ARG A 206 -8.73 4.75 27.19
N ASP A 207 -9.36 5.51 26.29
CA ASP A 207 -10.76 5.96 26.37
C ASP A 207 -11.77 4.87 25.99
N GLY A 208 -11.34 3.62 25.79
CA GLY A 208 -12.18 2.53 25.33
C GLY A 208 -12.62 2.64 23.86
N GLY A 209 -12.21 3.70 23.14
CA GLY A 209 -12.53 3.95 21.73
C GLY A 209 -13.83 4.72 21.50
N PHE A 210 -14.52 5.17 22.55
CA PHE A 210 -15.75 5.93 22.44
C PHE A 210 -15.44 7.42 22.26
N ARG A 211 -16.00 8.05 21.22
CA ARG A 211 -15.93 9.51 21.01
C ARG A 211 -16.89 10.28 21.94
N SER A 212 -17.88 9.59 22.46
CA SER A 212 -18.88 10.10 23.38
C SER A 212 -19.40 8.95 24.24
N THR A 213 -19.65 9.23 25.51
CA THR A 213 -20.22 8.27 26.45
C THR A 213 -21.49 8.89 27.02
N TRP A 214 -22.60 8.17 26.94
CA TRP A 214 -23.83 8.58 27.62
C TRP A 214 -23.70 8.28 29.10
N ALA A 215 -23.78 9.32 29.93
CA ALA A 215 -23.76 9.20 31.39
C ALA A 215 -25.12 9.62 31.95
N LYS A 216 -25.51 9.09 33.11
CA LYS A 216 -26.72 9.54 33.80
C LYS A 216 -26.57 11.01 34.19
N VAL A 217 -27.67 11.75 34.20
CA VAL A 217 -27.69 13.12 34.71
C VAL A 217 -27.18 13.12 36.16
N GLY A 218 -26.19 13.96 36.47
CA GLY A 218 -25.55 14.04 37.79
C GLY A 218 -24.31 13.15 37.97
N THR A 219 -23.96 12.30 37.01
CA THR A 219 -22.69 11.56 37.06
C THR A 219 -21.55 12.49 36.63
N PRO A 220 -20.41 12.54 37.35
CA PRO A 220 -19.25 13.30 36.89
C PRO A 220 -18.79 12.77 35.52
N PRO A 221 -18.31 13.64 34.61
CA PRO A 221 -17.80 13.22 33.32
C PRO A 221 -16.69 12.17 33.49
N PRO A 222 -16.65 11.11 32.67
CA PRO A 222 -15.55 10.17 32.71
C PRO A 222 -14.25 10.92 32.41
N GLU A 223 -13.20 10.56 33.14
CA GLU A 223 -11.89 11.16 32.96
C GLU A 223 -11.40 10.87 31.53
N VAL A 224 -11.29 11.91 30.71
CA VAL A 224 -10.81 11.77 29.33
C VAL A 224 -9.28 11.80 29.39
N PRO A 225 -8.59 10.69 29.11
CA PRO A 225 -7.13 10.70 29.13
C PRO A 225 -6.61 11.71 28.11
N LEU A 226 -5.66 12.56 28.52
CA LEU A 226 -4.84 13.38 27.61
C LEU A 226 -4.26 12.48 26.50
N PHE A 227 -4.04 13.04 25.31
CA PHE A 227 -3.57 12.31 24.12
C PHE A 227 -2.55 11.23 24.48
N ALA A 228 -2.95 9.96 24.31
CA ALA A 228 -2.12 8.81 24.58
C ALA A 228 -1.75 8.12 23.27
N VAL A 229 -0.45 7.98 23.02
CA VAL A 229 0.04 7.25 21.86
C VAL A 229 -0.36 5.78 21.98
N VAL A 230 -1.20 5.30 21.06
CA VAL A 230 -1.55 3.89 20.94
C VAL A 230 -0.35 3.16 20.31
N PRO A 231 0.31 2.23 21.02
CA PRO A 231 1.51 1.58 20.50
C PRO A 231 1.24 0.91 19.15
N ARG A 232 2.16 1.10 18.20
CA ARG A 232 2.21 0.46 16.87
C ARG A 232 1.08 0.79 15.89
N ARG A 233 -0.11 1.16 16.33
CA ARG A 233 -1.26 1.48 15.44
C ARG A 233 -0.98 2.65 14.48
N TRP A 234 -0.26 3.67 14.95
CA TRP A 234 0.12 4.83 14.13
C TRP A 234 1.01 4.49 12.92
N VAL A 235 1.63 3.30 12.89
CA VAL A 235 2.55 2.89 11.83
C VAL A 235 1.82 2.72 10.50
N VAL A 236 0.69 2.02 10.48
CA VAL A 236 -0.11 1.81 9.27
C VAL A 236 -0.88 3.07 8.86
N GLU A 237 -1.35 3.87 9.83
CA GLU A 237 -1.94 5.20 9.57
C GLU A 237 -0.93 6.13 8.86
N ARG A 238 0.34 6.10 9.29
CA ARG A 238 1.43 6.81 8.59
C ARG A 238 1.68 6.25 7.20
N THR A 239 1.56 4.95 6.99
CA THR A 239 1.65 4.35 5.65
C THR A 239 0.55 4.87 4.74
N PHE A 240 -0.71 4.95 5.20
CA PHE A 240 -1.79 5.58 4.45
C PHE A 240 -1.47 7.05 4.13
N ALA A 241 -0.88 7.79 5.07
CA ALA A 241 -0.44 9.17 4.81
C ALA A 241 0.66 9.25 3.74
N TRP A 242 1.59 8.28 3.66
CA TRP A 242 2.56 8.20 2.57
C TRP A 242 1.90 7.93 1.23
N LEU A 243 0.95 7.00 1.17
CA LEU A 243 0.17 6.70 -0.04
C LEU A 243 -0.64 7.92 -0.50
N GLY A 244 -1.20 8.68 0.43
CA GLY A 244 -1.95 9.91 0.14
C GLY A 244 -1.13 11.03 -0.51
N ARG A 245 0.21 10.95 -0.48
CA ARG A 245 1.08 11.87 -1.23
C ARG A 245 1.06 11.61 -2.74
N CYS A 246 0.56 10.46 -3.18
CA CYS A 246 0.32 10.16 -4.59
C CYS A 246 -1.15 10.45 -4.91
N ARG A 247 -1.41 11.50 -5.71
CA ARG A 247 -2.78 11.91 -6.06
C ARG A 247 -3.58 10.79 -6.72
N ARG A 248 -2.93 9.85 -7.43
CA ARG A 248 -3.63 8.68 -8.00
C ARG A 248 -4.33 7.82 -6.94
N LEU A 249 -3.85 7.84 -5.71
CA LEU A 249 -4.40 7.07 -4.59
C LEU A 249 -5.35 7.88 -3.70
N SER A 250 -5.59 9.17 -3.94
CA SER A 250 -6.51 9.97 -3.11
C SER A 250 -7.99 9.59 -3.28
N LYS A 251 -8.33 9.12 -4.48
CA LYS A 251 -9.61 8.54 -4.87
C LYS A 251 -9.34 7.26 -5.65
N ASP A 252 -10.28 6.33 -5.69
CA ASP A 252 -10.15 5.16 -6.54
C ASP A 252 -10.74 5.43 -7.93
N TYR A 253 -9.89 5.35 -8.94
CA TYR A 253 -10.22 5.61 -10.35
C TYR A 253 -10.21 4.33 -11.19
N GLU A 254 -9.91 3.20 -10.56
CA GLU A 254 -9.62 1.94 -11.25
C GLU A 254 -10.88 1.08 -11.35
N TYR A 255 -11.03 0.38 -12.47
CA TYR A 255 -12.14 -0.56 -12.64
C TYR A 255 -11.83 -1.91 -11.97
N LEU A 256 -10.60 -2.39 -12.16
CA LEU A 256 -10.13 -3.68 -11.68
C LEU A 256 -9.42 -3.51 -10.33
N ARG A 257 -9.78 -4.35 -9.36
CA ARG A 257 -9.16 -4.43 -8.03
C ARG A 257 -7.63 -4.44 -8.09
N VAL A 258 -7.08 -5.27 -8.97
CA VAL A 258 -5.63 -5.46 -9.13
C VAL A 258 -4.93 -4.16 -9.53
N CYS A 259 -5.58 -3.22 -10.21
CA CYS A 259 -4.98 -1.92 -10.56
C CYS A 259 -4.78 -1.06 -9.31
N SER A 260 -5.78 -1.01 -8.41
CA SER A 260 -5.69 -0.27 -7.16
C SER A 260 -4.59 -0.86 -6.25
N GLU A 261 -4.51 -2.19 -6.16
CA GLU A 261 -3.49 -2.90 -5.37
C GLU A 261 -2.08 -2.66 -5.92
N ASN A 262 -1.87 -2.80 -7.23
CA ASN A 262 -0.54 -2.62 -7.82
C ASN A 262 -0.06 -1.17 -7.77
N ALA A 263 -0.97 -0.18 -7.76
CA ALA A 263 -0.60 1.22 -7.57
C ALA A 263 -0.01 1.47 -6.17
N ILE A 264 -0.49 0.74 -5.15
CA ILE A 264 0.09 0.74 -3.80
C ILE A 264 1.49 0.13 -3.83
N TYR A 265 1.66 -1.03 -4.49
CA TYR A 265 2.97 -1.68 -4.60
C TYR A 265 4.02 -0.80 -5.26
N LEU A 266 3.71 -0.21 -6.42
CA LEU A 266 4.64 0.69 -7.09
C LEU A 266 4.91 1.95 -6.24
N THR A 267 3.90 2.52 -5.59
CA THR A 267 4.10 3.69 -4.70
C THR A 267 5.07 3.35 -3.56
N MET A 268 4.92 2.19 -2.94
CA MET A 268 5.80 1.75 -1.86
C MET A 268 7.20 1.42 -2.37
N ALA A 269 7.34 0.77 -3.54
CA ALA A 269 8.63 0.51 -4.16
C ALA A 269 9.39 1.82 -4.43
N MET A 270 8.72 2.82 -5.00
CA MET A 270 9.31 4.15 -5.27
C MET A 270 9.69 4.91 -3.99
N LEU A 271 9.03 4.62 -2.86
CA LEU A 271 9.40 5.17 -1.56
C LEU A 271 10.65 4.46 -0.99
N LEU A 272 10.73 3.13 -1.08
CA LEU A 272 11.87 2.36 -0.59
C LEU A 272 13.13 2.60 -1.40
N VAL A 273 13.06 2.68 -2.73
CA VAL A 273 14.21 3.00 -3.59
C VAL A 273 14.87 4.31 -3.14
N ARG A 274 14.06 5.34 -2.88
CA ARG A 274 14.56 6.65 -2.41
C ARG A 274 15.21 6.56 -1.03
N ARG A 275 14.71 5.70 -0.13
CA ARG A 275 15.32 5.49 1.19
C ARG A 275 16.65 4.77 1.08
N LEU A 276 16.69 3.67 0.32
CA LEU A 276 17.89 2.89 0.06
C LEU A 276 19.00 3.72 -0.62
N ALA A 277 18.63 4.56 -1.58
CA ALA A 277 19.59 5.44 -2.25
C ALA A 277 20.19 6.50 -1.30
N ARG A 278 19.41 6.97 -0.31
CA ARG A 278 19.88 7.94 0.69
C ARG A 278 20.78 7.31 1.75
N SER A 279 20.55 6.06 2.11
CA SER A 279 21.37 5.32 3.07
C SER A 279 22.66 4.74 2.47
N THR A 280 22.83 4.85 1.14
CA THR A 280 24.06 4.47 0.42
C THR A 280 25.04 5.65 0.31
N ARG A 281 24.60 6.87 0.68
CA ARG A 281 25.45 8.05 0.80
C ARG A 281 25.98 8.16 2.23
#